data_AF-A0A397STN3-F1
#
_entry.id   AF-A0A397STN3-F1
#
_cell.length_a   1.000
_cell.length_b   1.000
_cell.length_c   1.000
_cell.angle_alpha   90.00
_cell.angle_beta   90.00
_cell.angle_gamma   90.00
#
_symmetry.space_group_name_H-M   'P 1'
#
loop_
_entity.id
_entity.type
_entity.pdbx_description
1 polymer ?
#
loop_
_entity_poly.entity_id
_entity_poly.type
_entity_poly.pdbx_seq_one_letter_code
_entity_poly.pdbx_strand_id
1 'polypeptide(L)'
;MPRADKMNRWETGELINVLKFINDNFELWYNNHHEACEEAVKALNINRDARSVYTKINNLSQFVEDKRCKPSCDDKRVRDLIKDILKKTKERRNRGYNINDNCFKTETKPIKITPNNRPPSFAEKVRRLTDEKIQQEQDKIKRIVEIESEIYRTIKDKNDMINNKFEELKKI
;
A
#
# COMPACT_ATOMS: atom_id res chain seq x y z
N MET A 1 -35.07 4.63 32.51
CA MET A 1 -33.66 4.22 32.40
C MET A 1 -32.91 5.22 31.54
N PRO A 2 -31.83 5.87 32.01
CA PRO A 2 -31.04 6.76 31.17
C PRO A 2 -30.23 5.91 30.18
N ARG A 3 -30.41 6.13 28.87
CA ARG A 3 -29.56 5.53 27.85
C ARG A 3 -28.20 6.22 27.89
N ALA A 4 -27.23 5.58 28.54
CA ALA A 4 -25.84 6.05 28.56
C ALA A 4 -25.08 5.60 27.30
N ASP A 5 -25.65 5.75 26.11
CA ASP A 5 -24.87 5.73 24.88
C ASP A 5 -24.27 7.11 24.67
N LYS A 6 -23.25 7.45 25.48
CA LYS A 6 -22.34 8.53 25.14
C LYS A 6 -21.57 8.05 23.90
N MET A 7 -22.14 8.27 22.71
CA MET A 7 -21.40 8.15 21.45
C MET A 7 -20.15 9.01 21.62
N ASN A 8 -19.00 8.36 21.70
CA ASN A 8 -17.74 9.00 22.03
C ASN A 8 -17.39 9.93 20.85
N ARG A 9 -17.82 11.19 20.93
CA ARG A 9 -17.76 12.16 19.83
C ARG A 9 -16.28 12.41 19.52
N TRP A 10 -15.95 12.50 18.23
CA TRP A 10 -14.59 12.84 17.83
C TRP A 10 -14.32 14.28 18.21
N GLU A 11 -13.26 14.50 18.97
CA GLU A 11 -12.75 15.85 19.19
C GLU A 11 -12.04 16.33 17.93
N THR A 12 -12.23 17.59 17.56
CA THR A 12 -11.65 18.14 16.33
C THR A 12 -10.11 18.14 16.39
N GLY A 13 -9.52 18.42 17.55
CA GLY A 13 -8.06 18.36 17.75
C GLY A 13 -7.50 16.96 17.58
N GLU A 14 -8.13 15.96 18.22
CA GLU A 14 -7.81 14.53 18.07
C GLU A 14 -7.81 14.13 16.58
N LEU A 15 -8.89 14.46 15.87
CA LEU A 15 -9.05 14.13 14.45
C LEU A 15 -8.00 14.82 13.57
N ILE A 16 -7.69 16.11 13.82
CA ILE A 16 -6.66 16.83 13.06
C ILE A 16 -5.30 16.17 13.25
N ASN A 17 -4.95 15.76 14.48
CA ASN A 17 -3.66 15.14 14.75
C ASN A 17 -3.53 13.79 14.03
N VAL A 18 -4.59 12.98 14.05
CA VAL A 18 -4.65 11.71 13.32
C VAL A 18 -4.48 11.93 11.81
N LEU A 19 -5.22 12.87 11.24
CA LEU A 19 -5.15 13.16 9.80
C LEU A 19 -3.80 13.72 9.38
N LYS A 20 -3.16 14.55 10.21
CA LYS A 20 -1.79 15.02 9.98
C LYS A 20 -0.80 13.86 9.98
N PHE A 21 -0.84 13.01 11.01
CA PHE A 21 0.04 11.85 11.10
C PHE A 21 -0.07 10.96 9.86
N ILE A 22 -1.30 10.70 9.40
CA ILE A 22 -1.56 9.89 8.20
C ILE A 22 -1.07 10.57 6.93
N ASN A 23 -1.24 11.89 6.82
CA ASN A 23 -0.77 12.63 5.66
C ASN A 23 0.77 12.72 5.59
N ASP A 24 1.43 12.82 6.74
CA ASP A 24 2.88 12.84 6.88
C ASP A 24 3.47 11.44 6.61
N ASN A 25 2.78 10.39 7.05
CA ASN A 25 3.12 8.98 6.82
C ASN A 25 2.27 8.37 5.70
N PHE A 26 2.07 9.12 4.61
CA PHE A 26 1.16 8.72 3.52
C PHE A 26 1.53 7.38 2.88
N GLU A 27 2.82 7.03 2.84
CA GLU A 27 3.27 5.73 2.32
C GLU A 27 2.69 4.56 3.11
N LEU A 28 2.70 4.66 4.44
CA LEU A 28 2.13 3.65 5.33
C LEU A 28 0.62 3.54 5.10
N TRP A 29 -0.06 4.69 5.03
CA TRP A 29 -1.49 4.75 4.72
C TRP A 29 -1.82 4.11 3.38
N TYR A 30 -1.06 4.40 2.34
CA TYR A 30 -1.30 3.90 0.99
C TYR A 30 -1.05 2.39 0.87
N ASN A 31 -0.05 1.86 1.58
CA ASN A 31 0.27 0.43 1.56
C ASN A 31 -0.71 -0.39 2.39
N ASN A 32 -1.05 0.09 3.60
CA ASN A 32 -1.92 -0.60 4.53
C ASN A 32 -2.66 0.38 5.45
N HIS A 33 -3.92 0.67 5.11
CA HIS A 33 -4.76 1.59 5.89
C HIS A 33 -4.96 1.15 7.35
N HIS A 34 -4.97 -0.15 7.63
CA HIS A 34 -5.20 -0.65 8.99
C HIS A 34 -3.97 -0.40 9.87
N GLU A 35 -2.80 -0.78 9.37
CA GLU A 35 -1.51 -0.58 10.03
C GLU A 35 -1.22 0.91 10.25
N ALA A 36 -1.51 1.77 9.26
CA ALA A 36 -1.40 3.21 9.42
C ALA A 36 -2.28 3.77 10.55
N CYS A 37 -3.49 3.22 10.72
CA CYS A 37 -4.37 3.58 11.82
C CYS A 37 -3.85 3.06 13.17
N GLU A 38 -3.30 1.85 13.23
CA GLU A 38 -2.68 1.32 14.46
C GLU A 38 -1.49 2.15 14.89
N GLU A 39 -0.61 2.51 13.96
CA GLU A 39 0.54 3.36 14.23
C GLU A 39 0.11 4.78 14.64
N ALA A 40 -0.94 5.34 14.02
CA ALA A 40 -1.50 6.62 14.46
C ALA A 40 -2.04 6.56 15.90
N VAL A 41 -2.72 5.46 16.27
CA VAL A 41 -3.23 5.24 17.64
C VAL A 41 -2.08 5.18 18.65
N LYS A 42 -1.04 4.40 18.33
CA LYS A 42 0.16 4.27 19.18
C LYS A 42 0.91 5.59 19.33
N ALA A 43 1.19 6.28 18.22
CA ALA A 43 2.00 7.49 18.20
C ALA A 43 1.31 8.68 18.89
N LEU A 44 -0.01 8.78 18.78
CA LEU A 44 -0.79 9.88 19.36
C LEU A 44 -1.39 9.55 20.72
N ASN A 45 -1.18 8.33 21.21
CA ASN A 45 -1.72 7.82 22.48
C ASN A 45 -3.22 8.10 22.66
N ILE A 46 -4.00 7.85 21.59
CA ILE A 46 -5.45 8.11 21.58
C ILE A 46 -6.21 6.88 22.07
N ASN A 47 -7.25 7.11 22.88
CA ASN A 47 -8.12 6.04 23.38
C ASN A 47 -9.20 5.64 22.35
N ARG A 48 -8.73 5.22 21.16
CA ARG A 48 -9.57 4.75 20.05
C ARG A 48 -8.97 3.49 19.44
N ASP A 49 -9.84 2.59 19.03
CA ASP A 49 -9.44 1.46 18.20
C ASP A 49 -9.08 1.94 16.78
N ALA A 50 -8.05 1.34 16.17
CA ALA A 50 -7.62 1.58 14.80
C ALA A 50 -8.77 1.39 13.80
N ARG A 51 -9.69 0.45 14.07
CA ARG A 51 -10.90 0.28 13.27
C ARG A 51 -11.81 1.51 13.30
N SER A 52 -11.95 2.14 14.47
CA SER A 52 -12.74 3.36 14.64
C SER A 52 -12.12 4.53 13.87
N VAL A 53 -10.79 4.64 13.93
CA VAL A 53 -10.00 5.62 13.18
C VAL A 53 -10.21 5.44 11.67
N TYR A 54 -10.00 4.23 11.15
CA TYR A 54 -10.20 3.91 9.74
C TYR A 54 -11.62 4.28 9.28
N THR A 55 -12.63 3.84 10.03
CA THR A 55 -14.04 4.10 9.71
C THR A 55 -14.32 5.60 9.66
N LYS A 56 -13.74 6.37 10.60
CA LYS A 56 -13.91 7.82 10.64
C LYS A 56 -13.33 8.49 9.40
N ILE A 57 -12.10 8.13 9.03
CA ILE A 57 -11.40 8.71 7.88
C ILE A 57 -12.13 8.34 6.58
N ASN A 58 -12.51 7.07 6.43
CA ASN A 58 -13.26 6.61 5.26
C ASN A 58 -14.58 7.36 5.08
N ASN A 59 -15.33 7.57 6.17
CA ASN A 59 -16.56 8.37 6.14
C ASN A 59 -16.27 9.83 5.72
N LEU A 60 -15.21 10.45 6.24
CA LEU A 60 -14.82 11.81 5.88
C LEU A 60 -14.42 11.92 4.41
N SER A 61 -13.64 10.96 3.90
CA SER A 61 -13.28 10.85 2.49
C SER A 61 -14.51 10.79 1.61
N GLN A 62 -15.48 9.92 1.93
CA GLN A 62 -16.74 9.83 1.19
C GLN A 62 -17.53 11.15 1.21
N PHE A 63 -17.60 11.83 2.35
CA PHE A 63 -18.28 13.13 2.42
C PHE A 63 -17.63 14.21 1.56
N VAL A 64 -16.29 14.23 1.50
CA VAL A 64 -15.55 15.17 0.66
C VAL A 64 -15.72 14.84 -0.82
N GLU A 65 -15.69 13.56 -1.21
CA GLU A 65 -15.87 13.13 -2.60
C GLU A 65 -17.30 13.37 -3.10
N ASP A 66 -18.31 13.07 -2.28
CA ASP A 66 -19.71 13.27 -2.62
C ASP A 66 -20.16 14.74 -2.56
N LYS A 67 -19.27 15.67 -2.16
CA LYS A 67 -19.58 17.07 -1.85
C LYS A 67 -20.71 17.23 -0.81
N ARG A 68 -20.99 16.18 -0.04
CA ARG A 68 -22.01 16.16 1.02
C ARG A 68 -21.36 16.59 2.34
N CYS A 69 -21.27 17.90 2.59
CA CYS A 69 -20.79 18.41 3.88
C CYS A 69 -21.80 18.08 4.99
N LYS A 70 -21.45 17.13 5.86
CA LYS A 70 -22.08 16.95 7.19
C LYS A 70 -21.31 17.76 8.25
N PRO A 71 -21.91 18.04 9.42
CA PRO A 71 -21.32 18.90 10.45
C PRO A 71 -19.94 18.46 11.00
N SER A 72 -19.57 17.18 10.87
CA SER A 72 -18.23 16.71 11.25
C SER A 72 -17.13 17.08 10.24
N CYS A 73 -17.52 17.61 9.08
CA CYS A 73 -16.67 18.09 8.00
C CYS A 73 -16.61 19.64 8.00
N ASP A 74 -17.20 20.31 9.00
CA ASP A 74 -17.33 21.76 9.01
C ASP A 74 -16.00 22.47 9.26
N ASP A 75 -15.05 21.81 9.92
CA ASP A 75 -13.70 22.35 10.08
C ASP A 75 -12.96 22.32 8.73
N LYS A 76 -12.59 23.52 8.27
CA LYS A 76 -11.81 23.71 7.04
C LYS A 76 -10.51 22.91 7.07
N ARG A 77 -9.82 22.83 8.21
CA ARG A 77 -8.56 22.09 8.34
C ARG A 77 -8.73 20.59 8.15
N VAL A 78 -9.80 20.02 8.71
CA VAL A 78 -10.14 18.59 8.52
C VAL A 78 -10.42 18.33 7.04
N ARG A 79 -11.18 19.21 6.38
CA ARG A 79 -11.46 19.10 4.93
C ARG A 79 -10.19 19.17 4.09
N ASP A 80 -9.33 20.13 4.36
CA ASP A 80 -8.11 20.35 3.58
C ASP A 80 -7.16 19.15 3.71
N LEU A 81 -6.98 18.61 4.92
CA LEU A 81 -6.19 17.39 5.14
C LEU A 81 -6.75 16.16 4.40
N ILE A 82 -8.06 15.96 4.44
CA ILE A 82 -8.70 14.86 3.69
C ILE A 82 -8.52 15.05 2.19
N LYS A 83 -8.66 16.27 1.67
CA LYS A 83 -8.43 16.56 0.25
C LYS A 83 -6.99 16.27 -0.15
N ASP A 84 -6.02 16.61 0.70
CA ASP A 84 -4.60 16.34 0.43
C ASP A 84 -4.31 14.84 0.38
N ILE A 85 -4.84 14.06 1.33
CA ILE A 85 -4.74 12.60 1.32
C ILE A 85 -5.37 12.03 0.05
N LEU A 86 -6.59 12.45 -0.30
CA LEU A 86 -7.28 12.00 -1.52
C LEU A 86 -6.52 12.37 -2.80
N LYS A 87 -5.93 13.57 -2.83
CA LYS A 87 -5.10 14.04 -3.95
C LYS A 87 -3.85 13.15 -4.10
N LYS A 88 -3.10 12.91 -3.02
CA LYS A 88 -1.93 12.01 -3.02
C LYS A 88 -2.31 10.60 -3.48
N THR A 89 -3.45 10.07 -3.02
CA THR A 89 -3.98 8.77 -3.46
C THR A 89 -4.28 8.74 -4.96
N LYS A 90 -4.94 9.78 -5.50
CA LYS A 90 -5.24 9.89 -6.94
C LYS A 90 -3.98 10.04 -7.78
N GLU A 91 -3.04 10.88 -7.36
CA GLU A 91 -1.75 11.08 -8.04
C GLU A 91 -0.96 9.76 -8.11
N ARG A 92 -0.96 8.98 -7.04
CA ARG A 92 -0.26 7.68 -7.00
C ARG A 92 -0.94 6.61 -7.84
N ARG A 93 -2.29 6.56 -7.83
CA ARG A 93 -3.09 5.69 -8.72
C ARG A 93 -2.81 6.01 -10.20
N ASN A 94 -2.76 7.30 -10.55
CA ASN A 94 -2.49 7.74 -11.92
C ASN A 94 -1.05 7.40 -12.38
N ARG A 95 -0.12 7.22 -11.45
CA ARG A 95 1.26 6.76 -11.70
C ARG A 95 1.39 5.23 -11.83
N GLY A 96 0.28 4.49 -11.86
CA GLY A 96 0.28 3.04 -12.13
C GLY A 96 0.58 2.14 -10.94
N TYR A 97 0.73 2.69 -9.73
CA TYR A 97 0.74 1.91 -8.51
C TYR A 97 -0.71 1.55 -8.18
N ASN A 98 -1.10 0.29 -8.39
CA ASN A 98 -2.40 -0.24 -7.98
C ASN A 98 -2.16 -1.21 -6.82
N ILE A 99 -2.33 -0.73 -5.59
CA ILE A 99 -2.52 -1.60 -4.42
C ILE A 99 -4.01 -1.57 -4.08
N ASN A 100 -4.59 -2.78 -4.06
CA ASN A 100 -5.96 -3.18 -3.75
C ASN A 100 -6.86 -2.19 -2.97
N ASP A 101 -7.78 -1.53 -3.68
CA ASP A 101 -9.06 -1.09 -3.08
C ASP A 101 -10.03 -2.28 -3.08
N ASN A 102 -9.98 -3.12 -2.05
CA ASN A 102 -11.06 -4.06 -1.74
C ASN A 102 -11.79 -3.60 -0.49
N CYS A 103 -12.60 -2.54 -0.62
CA CYS A 103 -13.61 -2.20 0.37
C CYS A 103 -14.84 -3.09 0.14
N PHE A 104 -15.03 -4.07 1.03
CA PHE A 104 -16.19 -4.95 1.06
C PHE A 104 -17.51 -4.16 1.02
N LYS A 105 -18.26 -4.30 -0.07
CA LYS A 105 -19.71 -4.04 -0.09
C LYS A 105 -20.42 -5.39 -0.02
N THR A 106 -20.82 -5.81 1.17
CA THR A 106 -21.77 -6.91 1.35
C THR A 106 -23.18 -6.37 1.20
N GLU A 107 -23.74 -6.45 -0.01
CA GLU A 107 -25.18 -6.47 -0.20
C GLU A 107 -25.59 -7.86 -0.69
N THR A 108 -26.12 -8.65 0.24
CA THR A 108 -26.72 -9.95 0.01
C THR A 108 -28.00 -9.80 -0.81
N LYS A 109 -27.98 -10.30 -2.06
CA LYS A 109 -29.19 -10.74 -2.77
C LYS A 109 -28.98 -12.17 -3.26
N PRO A 110 -29.90 -13.12 -3.01
CA PRO A 110 -29.74 -14.49 -3.47
C PRO A 110 -30.03 -14.57 -4.97
N ILE A 111 -29.00 -14.82 -5.78
CA ILE A 111 -29.15 -15.09 -7.22
C ILE A 111 -28.96 -16.59 -7.45
N LYS A 112 -30.01 -17.23 -7.98
CA LYS A 112 -30.04 -18.62 -8.43
C LYS A 112 -28.97 -18.84 -9.50
N ILE A 113 -28.10 -19.82 -9.29
CA ILE A 113 -26.98 -20.15 -10.18
C ILE A 113 -27.49 -21.09 -11.29
N THR A 114 -27.36 -20.68 -12.54
CA THR A 114 -27.22 -21.58 -13.69
C THR A 114 -25.74 -21.68 -14.08
N PRO A 115 -25.22 -22.88 -14.42
CA PRO A 115 -23.81 -23.06 -14.74
C PRO A 115 -23.62 -22.84 -16.24
N ASN A 116 -22.87 -21.79 -16.59
CA ASN A 116 -21.89 -21.73 -17.68
C ASN A 116 -21.63 -20.26 -18.01
N ASN A 117 -20.34 -19.89 -18.04
CA ASN A 117 -19.78 -18.52 -18.19
C ASN A 117 -19.59 -17.75 -16.87
N ARG A 118 -18.95 -18.37 -15.88
CA ARG A 118 -18.47 -17.67 -14.69
C ARG A 118 -17.15 -16.93 -15.04
N PRO A 119 -17.09 -15.59 -14.95
CA PRO A 119 -15.81 -14.87 -15.06
C PRO A 119 -14.83 -15.36 -13.97
N PRO A 120 -13.50 -15.29 -14.20
CA PRO A 120 -12.51 -15.80 -13.27
C PRO A 120 -12.78 -15.23 -11.88
N SER A 121 -12.82 -16.11 -10.89
CA SER A 121 -12.99 -15.69 -9.50
C SER A 121 -11.94 -14.65 -9.15
N PHE A 122 -12.26 -13.71 -8.26
CA PHE A 122 -11.27 -12.79 -7.69
C PHE A 122 -10.00 -13.56 -7.21
N ALA A 123 -10.21 -14.75 -6.64
CA ALA A 123 -9.11 -15.64 -6.22
C ALA A 123 -8.24 -16.12 -7.39
N GLU A 124 -8.81 -16.30 -8.58
CA GLU A 124 -8.10 -16.75 -9.77
C GLU A 124 -7.30 -15.61 -10.41
N LYS A 125 -7.84 -14.39 -10.39
CA LYS A 125 -7.13 -13.18 -10.82
C LYS A 125 -5.95 -12.86 -9.90
N VAL A 126 -6.14 -12.99 -8.59
CA VAL A 126 -5.05 -12.82 -7.60
C VAL A 126 -3.97 -13.87 -7.79
N ARG A 127 -4.32 -15.14 -8.03
CA ARG A 127 -3.34 -16.19 -8.34
C ARG A 127 -2.52 -15.85 -9.56
N ARG A 128 -3.14 -15.50 -10.69
CA ARG A 128 -2.42 -15.11 -11.92
C ARG A 128 -1.45 -13.94 -11.69
N LEU A 129 -1.88 -12.89 -10.99
CA LEU A 129 -1.00 -11.76 -10.68
C LEU A 129 0.16 -12.15 -9.75
N THR A 130 -0.07 -13.10 -8.85
CA THR A 130 0.96 -13.63 -7.95
C THR A 130 1.96 -14.47 -8.75
N ASP A 131 1.46 -15.36 -9.61
CA ASP A 131 2.27 -16.23 -10.47
C ASP A 131 3.11 -15.39 -11.46
N GLU A 132 2.54 -14.34 -12.06
CA GLU A 132 3.26 -13.40 -12.93
C GLU A 132 4.38 -12.67 -12.18
N LYS A 133 4.14 -12.22 -10.94
CA LYS A 133 5.19 -11.59 -10.12
C LYS A 133 6.27 -12.58 -9.73
N ILE A 134 5.90 -13.81 -9.36
CA ILE A 134 6.86 -14.88 -9.05
C ILE A 134 7.73 -15.15 -10.28
N GLN A 135 7.14 -15.25 -11.47
CA GLN A 135 7.87 -15.47 -12.72
C GLN A 135 8.83 -14.32 -13.03
N GLN A 136 8.39 -13.07 -12.86
CA GLN A 136 9.25 -11.90 -13.06
C GLN A 136 10.45 -11.89 -12.12
N GLU A 137 10.27 -12.26 -10.86
CA GLU A 137 11.38 -12.38 -9.90
C GLU A 137 12.32 -13.54 -10.26
N GLN A 138 11.78 -14.68 -10.70
CA GLN A 138 12.60 -15.80 -11.19
C GLN A 138 13.46 -15.41 -12.40
N ASP A 139 12.91 -14.64 -13.34
CA ASP A 139 13.65 -14.16 -14.53
C ASP A 139 14.74 -13.14 -14.14
N LYS A 140 14.54 -12.35 -13.09
CA LYS A 140 15.59 -11.46 -12.55
C LYS A 140 16.70 -12.28 -11.89
N ILE A 141 16.35 -13.26 -11.07
CA ILE A 141 17.33 -14.17 -10.43
C ILE A 141 18.17 -14.86 -11.50
N LYS A 142 17.55 -15.36 -12.57
CA LYS A 142 18.28 -16.00 -13.68
C LYS A 142 19.29 -15.05 -14.33
N ARG A 143 18.90 -13.80 -14.59
CA ARG A 143 19.82 -12.78 -15.14
C ARG A 143 20.97 -12.46 -14.18
N ILE A 144 20.72 -12.42 -12.88
CA ILE A 144 21.78 -12.21 -11.88
C ILE A 144 22.81 -13.35 -11.95
N VAL A 145 22.35 -14.61 -12.01
CA VAL A 145 23.24 -15.79 -12.10
C VAL A 145 24.08 -15.78 -13.40
N GLU A 146 23.49 -15.32 -14.51
CA GLU A 146 24.20 -15.16 -15.78
C GLU A 146 25.31 -14.09 -15.66
N ILE A 147 25.00 -12.94 -15.07
CA ILE A 147 25.97 -11.85 -14.82
C ILE A 147 27.09 -12.33 -13.89
N GLU A 148 26.77 -13.04 -12.80
CA GLU A 148 27.77 -13.60 -11.88
C GLU A 148 28.73 -14.55 -12.59
N SER A 149 28.20 -15.40 -13.48
CA SER A 149 29.01 -16.31 -14.28
C SER A 149 29.95 -15.58 -15.25
N GLU A 150 29.48 -14.47 -15.84
CA GLU A 150 30.28 -13.65 -16.75
C GLU A 150 31.37 -12.86 -16.02
N ILE A 151 31.06 -12.30 -14.84
CA ILE A 151 32.04 -11.66 -13.95
C ILE A 151 33.13 -12.67 -13.58
N TYR A 152 32.75 -13.88 -13.17
CA TYR A 152 33.71 -14.90 -12.77
C TYR A 152 34.67 -15.27 -13.92
N ARG A 153 34.15 -15.47 -15.14
CA ARG A 153 34.98 -15.73 -16.33
C ARG A 153 35.94 -14.57 -16.60
N THR A 154 35.44 -13.34 -16.56
CA THR A 154 36.25 -12.14 -16.83
C THR A 154 37.40 -12.01 -15.83
N ILE A 155 37.12 -12.21 -14.53
CA ILE A 155 38.14 -12.17 -13.49
C ILE A 155 39.18 -13.26 -13.72
N LYS A 156 38.74 -14.49 -14.03
CA LYS A 156 39.64 -15.62 -14.30
C LYS A 156 40.55 -15.34 -15.49
N ASP A 157 39.99 -14.93 -16.62
CA ASP A 157 40.76 -14.64 -17.84
C ASP A 157 41.79 -13.53 -17.60
N LYS A 158 41.42 -12.50 -16.85
CA LYS A 158 42.35 -11.41 -16.48
C LYS A 158 43.47 -11.89 -15.55
N ASN A 159 43.17 -12.75 -14.59
CA ASN A 159 44.19 -13.34 -13.72
C ASN A 159 45.16 -14.22 -14.51
N ASP A 160 44.66 -15.04 -15.44
CA ASP A 160 45.50 -15.87 -16.30
C ASP A 160 46.41 -15.01 -17.19
N MET A 161 45.90 -13.90 -17.74
CA MET A 161 46.72 -12.92 -18.47
C MET A 161 47.82 -12.29 -17.59
N ILE A 162 47.50 -11.94 -16.34
CA ILE A 162 48.47 -11.35 -15.40
C ILE A 162 49.56 -12.37 -15.08
N ASN A 163 49.18 -13.61 -14.77
CA ASN A 163 50.12 -14.68 -14.46
C ASN A 163 51.05 -14.96 -15.63
N ASN A 164 50.52 -15.03 -16.86
CA ASN A 164 51.34 -15.22 -18.06
C ASN A 164 52.37 -14.09 -18.25
N LYS A 165 51.95 -12.82 -18.11
CA LYS A 165 52.87 -11.67 -18.17
C LYS A 165 53.93 -11.71 -17.08
N PHE A 166 53.56 -12.14 -15.87
CA PHE A 166 54.50 -12.28 -14.76
C PHE A 166 55.58 -13.33 -15.06
N GLU A 167 55.21 -14.47 -15.66
CA GLU A 167 56.16 -15.49 -16.09
C GLU A 167 57.04 -15.06 -17.27
N GLU A 168 56.54 -14.21 -18.18
CA GLU A 168 57.38 -13.58 -19.22
C GLU A 168 58.44 -12.65 -18.62
N LEU A 169 58.05 -11.81 -17.65
CA LEU A 169 58.96 -10.86 -16.99
C LEU A 169 60.06 -11.55 -16.18
N LYS A 170 59.81 -12.75 -15.63
CA LYS A 170 60.84 -13.53 -14.91
C LYS A 170 61.96 -14.07 -15.81
N LYS A 171 61.76 -14.09 -17.13
CA LYS A 171 62.72 -14.64 -18.11
C LYS A 171 63.70 -13.58 -18.64
N ILE A 172 63.53 -12.32 -18.24
CA ILE A 172 64.41 -11.18 -18.57
C ILE A 172 65.36 -10.95 -17.40
#